data_AF-A0AAW7YW78-F1
#
_entry.id   AF-A0AAW7YW78-F1
#
_cell.length_a   1.000
_cell.length_b   1.000
_cell.length_c   1.000
_cell.angle_alpha   90.00
_cell.angle_beta   90.00
_cell.angle_gamma   90.00
#
_symmetry.space_group_name_H-M   'P 1'
#
loop_
_entity.id
_entity.type
_entity.pdbx_description
1 polymer ?
#
loop_
_entity_poly.entity_id
_entity_poly.type
_entity_poly.pdbx_seq_one_letter_code
_entity_poly.pdbx_strand_id
1 'polypeptide(L)' 'MTVLDQSANYQKDFESVDFRGTANSWGKTAMNLIGDNTWQLLVNVTDSQPSFKFYANGKWYG' A
#
# COMPACT_ATOMS: atom_id res chain seq x y z
N MET A 1 -8.34 12.46 17.83
CA MET A 1 -7.92 11.13 18.31
C MET A 1 -8.20 10.16 17.18
N THR A 2 -7.18 9.64 16.51
CA THR A 2 -7.37 8.59 15.51
C THR A 2 -7.23 7.27 16.25
N VAL A 3 -8.34 6.54 16.40
CA VAL A 3 -8.28 5.17 16.91
C VAL A 3 -7.73 4.32 15.78
N LEU A 4 -6.48 3.89 15.91
CA LEU A 4 -5.93 2.81 15.09
C LEU A 4 -6.36 1.51 15.78
N ASP A 5 -7.40 0.87 15.24
CA ASP A 5 -7.81 -0.44 15.74
C ASP A 5 -6.82 -1.48 15.21
N GLN A 6 -5.75 -1.72 15.97
CA GLN A 6 -4.76 -2.78 15.68
C GLN A 6 -5.38 -4.19 15.69
N SER A 7 -6.66 -4.33 16.05
CA SER A 7 -7.44 -5.58 16.10
C SER A 7 -8.65 -5.60 15.15
N ALA A 8 -8.84 -4.59 14.30
CA ALA A 8 -9.93 -4.61 13.34
C ALA A 8 -9.67 -5.69 12.27
N ASN A 9 -10.46 -6.77 12.33
CA ASN A 9 -10.55 -7.76 11.26
C ASN A 9 -11.33 -7.17 10.08
N TYR A 10 -10.72 -6.22 9.38
CA TYR A 10 -11.24 -5.70 8.13
C TYR A 10 -11.29 -6.81 7.09
N GLN A 11 -12.33 -6.79 6.26
CA GLN A 11 -12.40 -7.67 5.09
C GLN A 11 -11.25 -7.33 4.14
N LYS A 12 -10.64 -8.36 3.56
CA LYS A 12 -9.54 -8.22 2.61
C LYS A 12 -9.64 -9.26 1.48
N ASP A 13 -9.74 -8.77 0.25
CA ASP A 13 -9.65 -9.61 -0.95
C ASP A 13 -8.18 -9.90 -1.31
N PHE A 14 -7.28 -9.04 -0.85
CA PHE A 14 -5.83 -9.21 -0.95
C PHE A 14 -5.25 -9.58 0.41
N GLU A 15 -4.35 -10.56 0.45
CA GLU A 15 -3.63 -10.91 1.68
C GLU A 15 -2.57 -9.87 2.03
N SER A 16 -1.98 -9.25 1.01
CA SER A 16 -1.04 -8.14 1.14
C SER A 16 -1.06 -7.25 -0.10
N VAL A 17 -0.72 -5.97 0.10
CA VAL A 17 -0.51 -4.98 -0.96
C VAL A 17 0.80 -4.25 -0.69
N ASP A 18 1.73 -4.32 -1.64
CA ASP A 18 2.96 -3.52 -1.64
C ASP A 18 2.81 -2.33 -2.59
N PHE A 19 3.24 -1.14 -2.14
CA PHE A 19 3.59 -0.04 -3.02
C PHE A 19 5.01 -0.24 -3.58
N ARG A 20 5.17 -0.04 -4.90
CA ARG A 20 6.48 -0.01 -5.57
C ARG A 20 6.52 1.08 -6.62
N GLY A 21 7.55 1.90 -6.61
CA GLY A 21 7.70 2.98 -7.59
C GLY A 21 9.06 3.64 -7.54
N THR A 22 9.24 4.70 -8.33
CA THR A 22 10.50 5.45 -8.38
C THR A 22 10.87 6.02 -7.00
N ALA A 23 9.88 6.45 -6.22
CA ALA A 23 10.02 6.95 -4.85
C ALA A 23 10.67 5.97 -3.85
N ASN A 24 10.65 4.66 -4.12
CA ASN A 24 11.32 3.65 -3.29
C ASN A 24 12.25 2.73 -4.10
N SER A 25 12.73 3.20 -5.25
CA SER A 25 13.59 2.43 -6.17
C SER A 25 12.98 1.08 -6.59
N TRP A 26 11.65 1.04 -6.76
CA TRP A 26 10.87 -0.17 -7.04
C TRP A 26 10.99 -1.28 -5.98
N GLY A 27 11.45 -0.92 -4.77
CA GLY A 27 11.47 -1.79 -3.60
C GLY A 27 10.07 -2.15 -3.11
N LYS A 28 9.99 -3.07 -2.14
CA LYS A 28 8.72 -3.49 -1.52
C LYS A 28 8.44 -2.61 -0.31
N THR A 29 7.32 -1.89 -0.33
CA THR A 29 6.84 -1.18 0.87
C THR A 29 5.40 -1.61 1.15
N ALA A 30 5.22 -2.36 2.24
CA ALA A 30 3.90 -2.87 2.64
C ALA A 30 2.95 -1.72 2.99
N MET A 31 1.70 -1.83 2.56
CA MET A 31 0.61 -0.95 2.93
C MET A 31 -0.14 -1.50 4.16
N ASN A 32 -0.83 -0.63 4.88
CA ASN A 32 -1.67 -1.01 6.02
C ASN A 32 -3.13 -1.11 5.57
N LEU A 33 -3.83 -2.16 6.00
CA LEU A 33 -5.28 -2.26 5.87
C LEU A 33 -5.92 -1.40 6.96
N ILE A 34 -6.59 -0.32 6.56
CA ILE A 34 -7.16 0.68 7.47
C ILE A 34 -8.70 0.69 7.48
N GLY A 35 -9.30 -0.21 6.70
CA GLY A 35 -10.74 -0.36 6.50
C GLY A 35 -10.99 -1.54 5.57
N ASP A 36 -12.25 -1.94 5.41
CA ASP A 36 -12.62 -3.02 4.49
C ASP A 36 -12.08 -2.76 3.09
N ASN A 37 -11.23 -3.66 2.60
CA ASN A 37 -10.53 -3.57 1.32
C ASN A 37 -9.76 -2.26 1.07
N THR A 38 -9.50 -1.48 2.12
CA THR A 38 -8.90 -0.14 2.01
C THR A 38 -7.47 -0.16 2.53
N TRP A 39 -6.53 -0.07 1.60
CA TRP A 39 -5.10 -0.10 1.87
C TRP A 39 -4.51 1.31 1.81
N GLN A 40 -3.69 1.67 2.79
CA GLN A 40 -3.07 3.00 2.87
C GLN A 40 -1.59 2.94 3.22
N LEU A 41 -0.83 3.85 2.61
CA LEU A 41 0.55 4.17 2.93
C LEU A 41 0.79 5.65 2.63
N LEU A 42 1.59 6.34 3.45
CA LEU A 42 2.09 7.66 3.13
C LEU A 42 3.44 7.53 2.42
N VAL A 43 3.58 8.11 1.23
CA VAL A 43 4.79 8.07 0.42
C VAL A 43 5.28 9.50 0.16
N ASN A 44 6.56 9.75 0.43
CA ASN A 44 7.19 11.00 0.02
C ASN A 44 7.66 10.87 -1.44
N VAL A 45 7.20 11.75 -2.32
CA VAL A 45 7.54 11.74 -3.74
C VAL A 45 8.35 12.99 -4.07
N THR A 46 9.60 12.78 -4.50
CA THR A 46 10.53 13.87 -4.85
C THR A 46 10.79 13.99 -6.34
N ASP A 47 10.39 12.97 -7.11
CA ASP A 47 10.66 12.90 -8.55
C ASP A 47 9.69 13.82 -9.32
N SER A 48 10.19 14.46 -10.38
CA SER A 48 9.37 15.30 -11.26
C SER A 48 8.40 14.52 -12.15
N GLN A 49 8.68 13.23 -12.38
CA GLN A 49 7.85 12.30 -13.14
C GLN A 49 7.75 10.96 -12.41
N PRO A 50 6.96 10.89 -11.32
CA PRO A 50 6.87 9.68 -10.52
C PRO A 50 6.16 8.57 -11.29
N SER A 51 6.61 7.33 -11.11
CA SER A 51 5.91 6.14 -11.59
C SER A 51 5.79 5.13 -10.45
N PHE A 52 4.64 4.47 -10.35
CA PHE A 52 4.40 3.45 -9.33
C PHE A 52 3.37 2.43 -9.81
N LYS A 53 3.39 1.26 -9.16
CA LYS A 53 2.41 0.18 -9.28
C LYS A 53 2.18 -0.46 -7.92
N PHE A 54 1.10 -1.20 -7.79
CA PHE A 54 0.85 -2.05 -6.63
C PHE A 54 1.18 -3.51 -6.96
N TYR A 55 1.73 -4.22 -5.98
CA TYR A 55 1.93 -5.66 -6.06
C TYR A 55 1.10 -6.32 -4.97
N ALA A 56 0.07 -7.05 -5.37
CA ALA A 56 -0.89 -7.69 -4.46
C ALA A 56 -1.09 -9.15 -4.85
N ASN A 57 -1.10 -10.06 -3.87
CA ASN A 57 -1.29 -11.51 -4.08
C ASN A 57 -0.44 -12.09 -5.23
N GLY A 58 0.81 -11.65 -5.36
CA GLY A 58 1.71 -12.15 -6.39
C GLY A 58 1.57 -11.52 -7.77
N LYS A 59 0.67 -10.53 -7.95
CA LYS A 59 0.34 -9.91 -9.24
C LYS A 59 0.52 -8.39 -9.21
N TRP A 60 0.79 -7.82 -10.38
CA TRP A 60 0.95 -6.37 -10.57
C TRP A 60 -0.38 -5.71 -10.94
N TYR A 61 -0.65 -4.55 -10.35
CA TYR A 61 -1.81 -3.70 -10.58
C TYR A 61 -1.34 -2.26 -10.82
N GLY A 62 -1.97 -1.56 -11.77
CA GLY A 62 -1.62 -0.19 -12.17
C GLY A 62 -1.37 -0.03 -13.66
#